data_AF-A0A6J0WLD4-F1
#
_entry.id   AF-A0A6J0WLD4-F1
#
_cell.length_a   1.000
_cell.length_b   1.000
_cell.length_c   1.000
_cell.angle_alpha   90.00
_cell.angle_beta   90.00
_cell.angle_gamma   90.00
#
_symmetry.space_group_name_H-M   'P 1'
#
loop_
_entity.id
_entity.type
_entity.pdbx_description
1 polymer ?
#
loop_
_entity_poly.entity_id
_entity_poly.type
_entity_poly.pdbx_seq_one_letter_code
_entity_poly.pdbx_strand_id
1 'polypeptide(L)'
;MGAHLAQRYLGDASVEPDPLRMPTFPPDYGFPERKEHEMVATQQEMNDAQLVLQQRDYCAHYLIRFLKCKRDNFPNFLACKHEQHDWDYCEHLE
;
A
#
# COMPACT_ATOMS: atom_id res chain seq x y z
N MET A 1 -5.14 -11.06 -16.65
CA MET A 1 -6.27 -10.43 -15.91
C MET A 1 -6.69 -9.19 -16.68
N GLY A 2 -7.98 -9.02 -16.99
CA GLY A 2 -8.44 -7.95 -17.89
C GLY A 2 -9.84 -8.17 -18.49
N ALA A 3 -10.48 -9.30 -18.18
CA ALA A 3 -11.84 -9.61 -18.63
C ALA A 3 -12.86 -8.53 -18.22
N HIS A 4 -12.64 -7.85 -17.08
CA HIS A 4 -13.48 -6.73 -16.63
C HIS A 4 -13.55 -5.58 -17.65
N LEU A 5 -12.50 -5.38 -18.47
CA LEU A 5 -12.55 -4.34 -19.51
C LEU A 5 -13.55 -4.72 -20.61
N ALA A 6 -13.56 -5.98 -21.04
CA ALA A 6 -14.53 -6.44 -22.04
C ALA A 6 -15.96 -6.35 -21.49
N GLN A 7 -16.16 -6.66 -20.21
CA GLN A 7 -17.46 -6.51 -19.58
C GLN A 7 -17.88 -5.03 -19.52
N ARG A 8 -16.98 -4.10 -19.15
CA ARG A 8 -17.30 -2.65 -19.08
C ARG A 8 -17.63 -2.05 -20.42
N TYR A 9 -16.80 -2.35 -21.41
CA TYR A 9 -16.83 -1.67 -22.69
C TYR A 9 -17.80 -2.32 -23.69
N LEU A 10 -17.98 -3.64 -23.62
CA LEU A 10 -18.89 -4.37 -24.51
C LEU A 10 -20.23 -4.72 -23.85
N GLY A 11 -20.27 -4.78 -22.51
CA GLY A 11 -21.49 -4.98 -21.72
C GLY A 11 -22.06 -3.68 -21.18
N ASP A 12 -22.75 -3.78 -20.03
CA ASP A 12 -23.45 -2.65 -19.40
C ASP A 12 -22.60 -1.97 -18.32
N ALA A 13 -22.21 -0.71 -18.56
CA ALA A 13 -21.41 0.09 -17.63
C ALA A 13 -22.17 0.54 -16.35
N SER A 14 -23.47 0.27 -16.23
CA SER A 14 -24.28 0.65 -15.06
C SER A 14 -24.02 -0.24 -13.84
N VAL A 15 -23.68 -1.50 -14.07
CA VAL A 15 -23.37 -2.49 -13.03
C VAL A 15 -21.91 -2.43 -12.63
N GLU A 16 -21.05 -1.98 -13.54
CA GLU A 16 -19.61 -1.95 -13.31
C GLU A 16 -19.13 -0.68 -12.61
N PRO A 17 -18.22 -0.81 -11.62
CA PRO A 17 -17.72 0.35 -10.89
C PRO A 17 -16.79 1.20 -11.76
N ASP A 18 -16.93 2.52 -11.65
CA ASP A 18 -16.00 3.47 -12.26
C ASP A 18 -14.74 3.65 -11.38
N PRO A 19 -13.52 3.34 -11.89
CA PRO A 19 -12.29 3.41 -11.10
C PRO A 19 -11.95 4.80 -10.55
N LEU A 20 -12.46 5.87 -11.17
CA LEU A 20 -12.22 7.25 -10.70
C LEU A 20 -13.16 7.67 -9.57
N ARG A 21 -14.27 6.93 -9.36
CA ARG A 21 -15.36 7.30 -8.44
C ARG A 21 -15.71 6.17 -7.48
N MET A 22 -14.69 5.43 -7.04
CA MET A 22 -14.81 4.38 -6.03
C MET A 22 -14.31 4.90 -4.68
N PRO A 23 -14.96 4.54 -3.55
CA PRO A 23 -16.18 3.73 -3.39
C PRO A 23 -17.48 4.56 -3.43
N THR A 24 -18.52 4.06 -4.11
CA THR A 24 -19.86 4.71 -4.16
C THR A 24 -20.72 4.39 -2.93
N PHE A 25 -20.51 3.22 -2.31
CA PHE A 25 -21.26 2.78 -1.13
C PHE A 25 -20.54 3.15 0.16
N PRO A 26 -21.27 3.38 1.27
CA PRO A 26 -20.67 3.64 2.57
C PRO A 26 -19.79 2.48 3.05
N PRO A 27 -18.67 2.75 3.73
CA PRO A 27 -17.73 1.73 4.21
C PRO A 27 -18.34 0.76 5.25
N ASP A 28 -19.42 1.17 5.92
CA ASP A 28 -20.08 0.40 6.99
C ASP A 28 -21.23 -0.49 6.47
N TYR A 29 -21.56 -0.39 5.17
CA TYR A 29 -22.69 -1.12 4.60
C TYR A 29 -22.40 -2.63 4.59
N GLY A 30 -23.06 -3.37 5.48
CA GLY A 30 -22.91 -4.83 5.62
C GLY A 30 -21.87 -5.28 6.64
N PHE A 31 -21.20 -4.35 7.35
CA PHE A 31 -20.23 -4.68 8.39
C PHE A 31 -20.73 -4.20 9.76
N PRO A 32 -20.97 -5.11 10.73
CA PRO A 32 -21.48 -4.70 12.04
C PRO A 32 -20.45 -3.91 12.86
N GLU A 33 -19.16 -4.26 12.77
CA GLU A 33 -18.05 -3.52 13.37
C GLU A 33 -16.79 -3.67 12.48
N ARG A 34 -16.51 -2.65 11.66
CA ARG A 34 -15.31 -2.60 10.82
C ARG A 34 -14.15 -1.96 11.61
N LYS A 35 -13.01 -2.63 11.67
CA LYS A 35 -11.78 -2.07 12.26
C LYS A 35 -11.07 -1.17 11.26
N GLU A 36 -10.55 -0.05 11.75
CA GLU A 36 -9.67 0.83 10.98
C GLU A 36 -8.28 0.21 10.84
N HIS A 37 -7.56 0.62 9.78
CA HIS A 37 -6.20 0.16 9.56
C HIS A 37 -5.25 0.88 10.52
N GLU A 38 -4.37 0.13 11.17
CA GLU A 38 -3.44 0.66 12.14
C GLU A 38 -2.20 1.24 11.44
N MET A 39 -1.94 2.53 11.64
CA MET A 39 -0.70 3.18 11.21
C MET A 39 0.40 2.95 12.23
N VAL A 40 1.40 2.12 11.89
CA VAL A 40 2.52 1.81 12.79
C VAL A 40 3.59 2.91 12.78
N ALA A 41 3.90 3.49 11.63
CA ALA A 41 4.87 4.59 11.52
C ALA A 41 4.24 5.92 11.94
N THR A 42 4.94 6.67 12.78
CA THR A 42 4.50 8.02 13.13
C THR A 42 4.73 8.98 11.97
N GLN A 43 3.91 10.04 11.90
CA GLN A 43 4.07 11.06 10.85
C GLN A 43 5.42 11.79 10.94
N GLN A 44 5.95 11.96 12.15
CA GLN A 44 7.24 12.60 12.38
C GLN A 44 8.38 11.72 11.84
N GLU A 45 8.39 10.42 12.15
CA GLU A 45 9.39 9.47 11.63
C GLU A 45 9.43 9.43 10.10
N MET A 46 8.27 9.45 9.44
CA MET A 46 8.20 9.49 7.97
C MET A 46 8.75 10.79 7.38
N ASN A 47 8.57 11.91 8.09
CA ASN A 47 9.08 13.21 7.65
C ASN A 47 10.60 13.30 7.84
N ASP A 48 11.10 12.82 8.98
CA ASP A 48 12.53 12.79 9.30
C ASP A 48 13.29 11.85 8.36
N ALA A 49 12.66 10.73 7.94
CA ALA A 49 13.17 9.84 6.92
C ALA A 49 13.05 10.39 5.48
N GLN A 50 12.43 11.55 5.30
CA GLN A 50 12.23 12.23 4.01
C GLN A 50 11.61 11.33 2.93
N LEU A 51 10.60 10.53 3.31
CA LEU A 51 9.90 9.66 2.36
C LEU A 51 9.12 10.46 1.31
N VAL A 52 9.05 9.91 0.09
CA VAL A 52 8.22 10.43 -1.00
C VAL A 52 6.74 10.31 -0.61
N LEU A 53 5.89 11.25 -1.04
CA LEU A 53 4.47 11.25 -0.68
C LEU A 53 3.74 9.96 -1.05
N GLN A 54 4.12 9.33 -2.17
CA GLN A 54 3.56 8.06 -2.64
C GLN A 54 4.01 6.84 -1.84
N GLN A 55 4.99 6.97 -0.95
CA GLN A 55 5.52 5.88 -0.13
C GLN A 55 5.10 6.00 1.34
N ARG A 56 4.21 6.96 1.65
CA ARG A 56 3.73 7.25 3.01
C ARG A 56 2.43 6.50 3.28
N ASP A 57 2.44 5.22 2.97
CA ASP A 57 1.29 4.32 3.09
C ASP A 57 1.35 3.57 4.44
N TYR A 58 0.37 2.69 4.70
CA TYR A 58 0.32 1.91 5.95
C TYR A 58 1.58 1.04 6.12
N CYS A 59 2.17 0.61 5.00
CA CYS A 59 3.40 -0.18 4.96
C CYS A 59 4.72 0.60 5.20
N ALA A 60 4.71 1.93 5.36
CA ALA A 60 5.93 2.77 5.40
C ALA A 60 6.96 2.37 6.48
N HIS A 61 6.53 1.74 7.57
CA HIS A 61 7.38 1.25 8.64
C HIS A 61 8.38 0.16 8.22
N TYR A 62 8.09 -0.64 7.19
CA TYR A 62 9.04 -1.58 6.60
C TYR A 62 10.05 -0.86 5.71
N LEU A 63 9.61 0.12 4.93
CA LEU A 63 10.47 0.92 4.07
C LEU A 63 11.54 1.68 4.89
N ILE A 64 11.15 2.27 6.02
CA ILE A 64 12.09 2.93 6.94
C ILE A 64 13.16 1.94 7.44
N ARG A 65 12.77 0.71 7.79
CA ARG A 65 13.71 -0.36 8.19
C ARG A 65 14.66 -0.75 7.07
N PHE A 66 14.15 -0.89 5.84
CA PHE A 66 14.96 -1.20 4.67
C PHE A 66 15.99 -0.09 4.38
N LEU A 67 15.57 1.17 4.38
CA LEU A 67 16.46 2.33 4.17
C LEU A 67 17.53 2.42 5.25
N LYS A 68 17.15 2.18 6.51
CA LYS A 68 18.07 2.10 7.63
C LYS A 68 19.10 0.98 7.42
N CYS A 69 18.67 -0.23 7.09
CA CYS A 69 19.57 -1.36 6.82
C CYS A 69 20.56 -1.03 5.69
N LYS A 70 20.07 -0.44 4.60
CA LYS A 70 20.91 -0.08 3.44
C LYS A 70 21.98 0.95 3.79
N ARG A 71 21.66 1.92 4.66
CA ARG A 71 22.63 2.91 5.16
C ARG A 71 23.65 2.27 6.09
N ASP A 72 23.19 1.42 7.01
CA ASP A 72 24.03 0.88 8.08
C ASP A 72 24.99 -0.23 7.53
N ASN A 73 24.64 -0.92 6.43
CA ASN A 73 25.44 -2.02 5.84
C ASN A 73 26.26 -1.65 4.59
N PHE A 74 26.38 -0.37 4.24
CA PHE A 74 27.23 0.05 3.11
C PHE A 74 28.71 -0.28 3.41
N PRO A 75 29.47 -0.99 2.53
CA PRO A 75 29.27 -1.18 1.08
C PRO A 75 28.57 -2.47 0.64
N ASN A 76 28.13 -3.33 1.57
CA ASN A 76 27.53 -4.61 1.23
C ASN A 76 26.05 -4.46 0.82
N PHE A 77 25.80 -4.34 -0.48
CA PHE A 77 24.47 -4.13 -1.05
C PHE A 77 23.56 -5.36 -1.03
N LEU A 78 24.06 -6.56 -0.72
CA LEU A 78 23.27 -7.80 -0.71
C LEU A 78 22.75 -8.20 0.68
N ALA A 79 23.17 -7.50 1.73
CA ALA A 79 22.83 -7.88 3.11
C ALA A 79 21.34 -7.69 3.45
N CYS A 80 20.67 -6.69 2.86
CA CYS A 80 19.33 -6.25 3.28
C CYS A 80 18.18 -6.82 2.44
N LYS A 81 18.26 -8.10 2.06
CA LYS A 81 17.24 -8.74 1.19
C LYS A 81 15.99 -9.15 1.96
N HIS A 82 16.13 -9.43 3.24
CA HIS A 82 15.00 -9.80 4.09
C HIS A 82 14.08 -8.59 4.29
N GLU A 83 14.64 -7.44 4.64
CA GLU A 83 13.87 -6.21 4.87
C GLU A 83 13.22 -5.71 3.58
N GLN A 84 13.89 -5.92 2.43
CA GLN A 84 13.29 -5.64 1.13
C GLN A 84 12.07 -6.52 0.89
N HIS A 85 12.20 -7.83 1.11
CA HIS A 85 11.09 -8.78 0.94
C HIS A 85 9.94 -8.51 1.91
N ASP A 86 10.22 -8.10 3.16
CA ASP A 86 9.18 -7.75 4.13
C ASP A 86 8.35 -6.54 3.65
N TRP A 87 9.01 -5.54 3.07
CA TRP A 87 8.34 -4.40 2.46
C TRP A 87 7.53 -4.82 1.22
N ASP A 88 8.15 -5.54 0.28
CA ASP A 88 7.48 -6.03 -0.94
C ASP A 88 6.25 -6.90 -0.61
N TYR A 89 6.36 -7.74 0.43
CA TYR A 89 5.27 -8.60 0.89
C TYR A 89 4.12 -7.80 1.49
N CYS A 90 4.44 -6.75 2.24
CA CYS A 90 3.44 -5.89 2.85
C CYS A 90 2.74 -5.01 1.79
N GLU A 91 3.44 -4.47 0.78
CA GLU A 91 2.80 -3.81 -0.37
C GLU A 91 1.91 -4.76 -1.18
N HIS A 92 2.22 -6.06 -1.20
CA HIS A 92 1.36 -7.05 -1.85
C HIS A 92 0.07 -7.35 -1.07
N LEU A 93 0.08 -7.15 0.25
CA LEU A 93 -1.09 -7.35 1.12
C LEU A 93 -2.01 -6.14 1.16
N GLU A 94 -1.51 -4.95 0.83
CA GLU A 94 -2.30 -3.73 0.66
C GLU A 94 -3.24 -3.81 -0.55
#